data_AF-A0A949LAD8-F1
#
_entry.id   AF-A0A949LAD8-F1
#
_cell.length_a   1.000
_cell.length_b   1.000
_cell.length_c   1.000
_cell.angle_alpha   90.00
_cell.angle_beta   90.00
_cell.angle_gamma   90.00
#
_symmetry.space_group_name_H-M   'P 1'
#
loop_
_entity.id
_entity.type
_entity.pdbx_description
1 polymer ?
#
loop_
_entity_poly.entity_id
_entity_poly.type
_entity_poly.pdbx_seq_one_letter_code
_entity_poly.pdbx_strand_id
1 'polypeptide(L)'
;MRHMTKTSPAPRFRLERDALGELPVPAHAYYGIHTLRAVRNFPFSGYRLHPAFIRAFALVKRACAQTNALLGHLSEERGQAIDAACAEIAAGALHDQIVVDPFQGGAGTSTNMNLNEVIASRAAELLGGERGDWERVHPILHVNMHQSTNDVYPTALRVAALTMLLDLETAVSALQESLQRKETEFRDVVKPGRTELMDAVPMTLGMSFGAFADGVARDRWR
;
A
#
# COMPACT_ATOMS: atom_id res chain seq x y z
N MET A 1 -38.37 28.06 18.71
CA MET A 1 -38.06 26.87 17.87
C MET A 1 -37.11 25.98 18.63
N ARG A 2 -37.55 24.79 19.06
CA ARG A 2 -36.71 23.84 19.80
C ARG A 2 -35.67 23.24 18.85
N HIS A 3 -34.39 23.45 19.12
CA HIS A 3 -33.32 22.70 18.47
C HIS A 3 -33.44 21.23 18.89
N MET A 4 -33.90 20.38 17.98
CA MET A 4 -33.77 18.93 18.11
C MET A 4 -32.29 18.59 17.92
N THR A 5 -31.60 18.34 19.02
CA THR A 5 -30.30 17.66 19.00
C THR A 5 -30.51 16.28 18.38
N LYS A 6 -30.05 16.09 17.13
CA LYS A 6 -29.91 14.75 16.54
C LYS A 6 -28.95 13.96 17.42
N THR A 7 -29.47 13.10 18.28
CA THR A 7 -28.69 12.05 18.94
C THR A 7 -28.18 11.12 17.85
N SER A 8 -26.88 11.17 17.54
CA SER A 8 -26.25 10.13 16.73
C SER A 8 -26.52 8.77 17.38
N PRO A 9 -26.93 7.74 16.62
CA PRO A 9 -27.15 6.41 17.17
C PRO A 9 -25.85 5.91 17.83
N ALA A 10 -25.99 5.24 18.97
CA ALA A 10 -24.85 4.64 19.65
C ALA A 10 -24.06 3.72 18.70
N PRO A 11 -22.72 3.72 18.74
CA PRO A 11 -21.93 2.87 17.87
C PRO A 11 -22.32 1.40 18.06
N ARG A 12 -22.73 0.75 16.97
CA ARG A 12 -22.99 -0.70 16.96
C ARG A 12 -21.69 -1.46 16.90
N PHE A 13 -21.59 -2.56 17.63
CA PHE A 13 -20.44 -3.46 17.66
C PHE A 13 -20.88 -4.89 17.35
N ARG A 14 -19.97 -5.67 16.76
CA ARG A 14 -20.05 -7.13 16.66
C ARG A 14 -19.00 -7.73 17.58
N LEU A 15 -19.36 -8.80 18.29
CA LEU A 15 -18.43 -9.49 19.18
C LEU A 15 -17.64 -10.51 18.37
N GLU A 16 -16.32 -10.38 18.35
CA GLU A 16 -15.43 -11.35 17.71
C GLU A 16 -14.56 -12.04 18.75
N ARG A 17 -14.08 -13.24 18.41
CA ARG A 17 -13.24 -14.08 19.27
C ARG A 17 -12.01 -14.56 18.51
N ASP A 18 -10.85 -14.45 19.14
CA ASP A 18 -9.62 -15.10 18.73
C ASP A 18 -9.03 -15.92 19.89
N ALA A 19 -7.80 -16.41 19.73
CA ALA A 19 -7.10 -17.18 20.75
C ALA A 19 -6.84 -16.40 22.06
N LEU A 20 -6.89 -15.06 22.01
CA LEU A 20 -6.68 -14.17 23.18
C LEU A 20 -8.00 -13.74 23.82
N GLY A 21 -9.13 -14.30 23.39
CA GLY A 21 -10.46 -14.02 23.92
C GLY A 21 -11.29 -13.14 23.01
N GLU A 22 -12.23 -12.40 23.59
CA GLU A 22 -13.26 -11.67 22.86
C GLU A 22 -13.04 -10.16 22.89
N LEU A 23 -13.37 -9.47 21.80
CA LEU A 23 -13.40 -8.00 21.73
C LEU A 23 -14.59 -7.50 20.89
N PRO A 24 -15.21 -6.37 21.28
CA PRO A 24 -16.22 -5.71 20.46
C PRO A 24 -15.55 -4.94 19.31
N VAL A 25 -15.78 -5.39 18.08
CA VAL A 25 -15.31 -4.73 16.86
C VAL A 25 -16.43 -3.83 16.32
N PRO A 26 -16.17 -2.59 15.87
CA PRO A 26 -17.21 -1.72 15.33
C PRO A 26 -17.95 -2.41 14.18
N ALA A 27 -19.29 -2.45 14.21
CA ALA A 27 -20.08 -3.22 13.25
C ALA A 27 -19.88 -2.74 11.78
N HIS A 28 -19.51 -1.47 11.60
CA HIS A 28 -19.21 -0.90 10.29
C HIS A 28 -17.78 -1.18 9.81
N ALA A 29 -16.87 -1.66 10.64
CA ALA A 29 -15.50 -1.94 10.23
C ALA A 29 -15.42 -3.18 9.33
N TYR A 30 -14.61 -3.13 8.28
CA TYR A 30 -14.28 -4.31 7.48
C TYR A 30 -13.19 -5.18 8.15
N TYR A 31 -12.30 -4.56 8.92
CA TYR A 31 -11.28 -5.27 9.69
C TYR A 31 -11.89 -5.96 10.91
N GLY A 32 -11.22 -6.99 11.43
CA GLY A 32 -11.69 -7.84 12.54
C GLY A 32 -10.88 -7.66 13.82
N ILE A 33 -10.97 -8.67 14.69
CA ILE A 33 -10.37 -8.66 16.02
C ILE A 33 -8.85 -8.55 16.02
N HIS A 34 -8.13 -9.19 15.08
CA HIS A 34 -6.68 -9.13 15.06
C HIS A 34 -6.20 -7.71 14.73
N THR A 35 -6.86 -7.04 13.79
CA THR A 35 -6.59 -5.62 13.50
C THR A 35 -6.91 -4.74 14.68
N LEU A 36 -8.05 -4.93 15.34
CA LEU A 36 -8.43 -4.13 16.50
C LEU A 36 -7.39 -4.25 17.62
N ARG A 37 -6.87 -5.46 17.87
CA ARG A 37 -5.77 -5.67 18.83
C ARG A 37 -4.51 -4.95 18.40
N ALA A 38 -4.12 -5.05 17.13
CA ALA A 38 -2.95 -4.34 16.62
C ALA A 38 -3.06 -2.82 16.77
N VAL A 39 -4.23 -2.24 16.46
CA VAL A 39 -4.50 -0.81 16.66
C VAL A 39 -4.37 -0.42 18.13
N ARG A 40 -4.83 -1.26 19.06
CA ARG A 40 -4.66 -1.02 20.51
C ARG A 40 -3.21 -1.18 20.98
N ASN A 41 -2.45 -2.09 20.39
CA ASN A 41 -1.07 -2.38 20.77
C ASN A 41 -0.07 -1.34 20.24
N PHE A 42 -0.37 -0.71 19.11
CA PHE A 42 0.59 0.16 18.41
C PHE A 42 0.02 1.56 18.08
N PRO A 43 -0.44 2.36 19.07
CA PRO A 43 -0.98 3.69 18.84
C PRO A 43 0.12 4.77 18.74
N PHE A 44 1.12 4.58 17.88
CA PHE A 44 2.36 5.35 17.96
C PHE A 44 2.37 6.65 17.16
N SER A 45 2.15 6.57 15.85
CA SER A 45 2.60 7.63 14.94
C SER A 45 1.48 8.42 14.29
N GLY A 46 0.29 7.82 14.18
CA GLY A 46 -0.84 8.38 13.45
C GLY A 46 -0.68 8.31 11.93
N TYR A 47 0.42 7.78 11.41
CA TYR A 47 0.60 7.55 9.98
C TYR A 47 -0.29 6.41 9.47
N ARG A 48 -0.50 6.39 8.16
CA ARG A 48 -1.15 5.31 7.43
C ARG A 48 -0.13 4.62 6.55
N LEU A 49 -0.38 3.34 6.24
CA LEU A 49 0.41 2.63 5.25
C LEU A 49 0.31 3.33 3.89
N HIS A 50 1.41 3.35 3.15
CA HIS A 50 1.44 3.99 1.84
C HIS A 50 0.46 3.27 0.89
N PRO A 51 -0.37 3.99 0.10
CA PRO A 51 -1.37 3.37 -0.77
C PRO A 51 -0.79 2.37 -1.77
N ALA A 52 0.43 2.61 -2.29
CA ALA A 52 1.10 1.66 -3.18
C ALA A 52 1.38 0.31 -2.50
N PHE A 53 1.67 0.31 -1.20
CA PHE A 53 1.90 -0.92 -0.45
C PHE A 53 0.59 -1.69 -0.23
N ILE A 54 -0.50 -1.01 0.10
CA ILE A 54 -1.83 -1.63 0.22
C ILE A 54 -2.25 -2.26 -1.12
N ARG A 55 -2.08 -1.54 -2.23
CA ARG A 55 -2.36 -2.06 -3.58
C ARG A 55 -1.54 -3.31 -3.89
N ALA A 56 -0.24 -3.26 -3.67
CA ALA A 56 0.64 -4.40 -3.90
C ALA A 56 0.25 -5.61 -3.04
N PHE A 57 -0.12 -5.38 -1.77
CA PHE A 57 -0.56 -6.44 -0.87
C PHE A 57 -1.83 -7.12 -1.38
N ALA A 58 -2.82 -6.33 -1.82
CA ALA A 58 -4.04 -6.85 -2.42
C ALA A 58 -3.78 -7.65 -3.70
N LEU A 59 -2.84 -7.20 -4.55
CA LEU A 59 -2.43 -7.94 -5.75
C LEU A 59 -1.76 -9.29 -5.41
N VAL A 60 -0.95 -9.36 -4.36
CA VAL A 60 -0.37 -10.63 -3.88
C VAL A 60 -1.48 -11.56 -3.39
N LYS A 61 -2.42 -11.07 -2.57
CA LYS A 61 -3.57 -11.87 -2.10
C LYS A 61 -4.43 -12.38 -3.24
N ARG A 62 -4.64 -11.53 -4.25
CA ARG A 62 -5.35 -11.88 -5.49
C ARG A 62 -4.68 -13.05 -6.20
N ALA A 63 -3.38 -12.96 -6.43
CA ALA A 63 -2.61 -14.02 -7.08
C ALA A 63 -2.71 -15.34 -6.30
N CYS A 64 -2.56 -15.30 -4.97
CA CYS A 64 -2.71 -16.50 -4.13
C CYS A 64 -4.12 -17.11 -4.20
N ALA A 65 -5.17 -16.29 -4.18
CA ALA A 65 -6.55 -16.78 -4.29
C ALA A 65 -6.82 -17.45 -5.65
N GLN A 66 -6.38 -16.82 -6.74
CA GLN A 66 -6.47 -17.38 -8.09
C GLN A 66 -5.73 -18.72 -8.21
N THR A 67 -4.49 -18.79 -7.68
CA THR A 67 -3.71 -20.03 -7.69
C THR A 67 -4.37 -21.13 -6.87
N ASN A 68 -4.87 -20.83 -5.66
CA ASN A 68 -5.54 -21.84 -4.84
C ASN A 68 -6.86 -22.32 -5.45
N ALA A 69 -7.60 -21.46 -6.14
CA ALA A 69 -8.80 -21.85 -6.88
C ALA A 69 -8.45 -22.76 -8.08
N LEU A 70 -7.42 -22.40 -8.85
CA LEU A 70 -6.94 -23.19 -9.97
C LEU A 70 -6.47 -24.60 -9.56
N LEU A 71 -5.85 -24.71 -8.38
CA LEU A 71 -5.39 -25.97 -7.80
C LEU A 71 -6.49 -26.76 -7.07
N GLY A 72 -7.71 -26.21 -6.96
CA GLY A 72 -8.83 -26.86 -6.30
C GLY A 72 -8.79 -26.84 -4.76
N HIS A 73 -7.90 -26.06 -4.16
CA HIS A 73 -7.82 -25.89 -2.69
C HIS A 73 -8.83 -24.87 -2.16
N LEU A 74 -9.24 -23.93 -3.01
CA LEU A 74 -10.27 -22.94 -2.72
C LEU A 74 -11.45 -23.16 -3.68
N SER A 75 -12.69 -23.12 -3.17
CA SER A 75 -13.86 -23.24 -4.05
C SER A 75 -13.91 -22.07 -5.04
N GLU A 76 -14.41 -22.32 -6.25
CA GLU A 76 -14.51 -21.31 -7.29
C GLU A 76 -15.28 -20.07 -6.82
N GLU A 77 -16.41 -20.26 -6.13
CA GLU A 77 -17.22 -19.20 -5.54
C GLU A 77 -16.42 -18.29 -4.58
N ARG A 78 -15.69 -18.88 -3.62
CA ARG A 78 -14.86 -18.13 -2.68
C ARG A 78 -13.66 -17.48 -3.38
N GLY A 79 -13.05 -18.18 -4.33
CA GLY A 79 -11.94 -17.68 -5.13
C GLY A 79 -12.33 -16.43 -5.90
N GLN A 80 -13.46 -16.44 -6.59
CA GLN A 80 -13.98 -15.29 -7.34
C GLN A 80 -14.34 -14.12 -6.42
N ALA A 81 -14.97 -14.38 -5.27
CA ALA A 81 -15.29 -13.31 -4.32
C ALA A 81 -14.04 -12.65 -3.71
N ILE A 82 -13.01 -13.45 -3.37
CA ILE A 82 -11.73 -12.93 -2.89
C ILE A 82 -10.98 -12.17 -4.00
N ASP A 83 -10.99 -12.67 -5.24
CA ASP A 83 -10.40 -11.99 -6.39
C ASP A 83 -11.01 -10.59 -6.58
N ALA A 84 -12.34 -10.51 -6.57
CA ALA A 84 -13.09 -9.26 -6.73
C ALA A 84 -12.80 -8.28 -5.58
N ALA A 85 -12.83 -8.75 -4.32
CA ALA A 85 -12.48 -7.92 -3.17
C ALA A 85 -11.04 -7.37 -3.26
N CYS A 86 -10.08 -8.20 -3.68
CA CYS A 86 -8.71 -7.77 -3.89
C CYS A 86 -8.58 -6.75 -5.03
N ALA A 87 -9.32 -6.93 -6.12
CA ALA A 87 -9.35 -5.99 -7.24
C ALA A 87 -9.89 -4.61 -6.82
N GLU A 88 -10.96 -4.56 -6.02
CA GLU A 88 -11.49 -3.31 -5.45
C GLU A 88 -10.45 -2.59 -4.59
N ILE A 89 -9.75 -3.31 -3.70
CA ILE A 89 -8.71 -2.74 -2.84
C ILE A 89 -7.49 -2.28 -3.65
N ALA A 90 -7.09 -3.04 -4.66
CA ALA A 90 -6.03 -2.65 -5.58
C ALA A 90 -6.40 -1.38 -6.37
N ALA A 91 -7.69 -1.15 -6.65
CA ALA A 91 -8.20 0.07 -7.27
C ALA A 91 -8.36 1.27 -6.30
N GLY A 92 -8.10 1.08 -4.99
CA GLY A 92 -8.13 2.15 -4.00
C GLY A 92 -9.32 2.11 -3.03
N ALA A 93 -10.27 1.19 -3.21
CA ALA A 93 -11.38 1.04 -2.27
C ALA A 93 -10.91 0.48 -0.93
N LEU A 94 -11.60 0.85 0.16
CA LEU A 94 -11.37 0.32 1.52
C LEU A 94 -9.97 0.58 2.09
N HIS A 95 -9.16 1.48 1.50
CA HIS A 95 -7.84 1.85 2.06
C HIS A 95 -7.97 2.46 3.45
N ASP A 96 -9.10 3.12 3.74
CA ASP A 96 -9.46 3.65 5.06
C ASP A 96 -9.68 2.56 6.12
N GLN A 97 -9.90 1.31 5.70
CA GLN A 97 -10.05 0.14 6.56
C GLN A 97 -8.71 -0.55 6.88
N ILE A 98 -7.62 -0.11 6.25
CA ILE A 98 -6.26 -0.54 6.58
C ILE A 98 -5.70 0.42 7.61
N VAL A 99 -5.97 0.12 8.88
CA VAL A 99 -5.87 1.04 10.01
C VAL A 99 -4.65 0.82 10.89
N VAL A 100 -3.92 -0.28 10.69
CA VAL A 100 -2.71 -0.57 11.49
C VAL A 100 -1.60 0.43 11.18
N ASP A 101 -0.91 0.87 12.24
CA ASP A 101 0.23 1.78 12.16
C ASP A 101 1.42 1.13 11.40
N PRO A 102 2.11 1.89 10.52
CA PRO A 102 3.32 1.40 9.84
C PRO A 102 4.44 0.94 10.79
N PHE A 103 4.51 1.49 12.01
CA PHE A 103 5.49 1.16 13.04
C PHE A 103 5.04 0.02 13.97
N GLN A 104 4.14 -0.85 13.51
CA GLN A 104 3.72 -2.04 14.25
C GLN A 104 4.88 -2.97 14.61
N GLY A 105 4.74 -3.66 15.73
CA GLY A 105 5.55 -4.86 16.02
C GLY A 105 5.09 -6.09 15.24
N GLY A 106 5.80 -7.21 15.40
CA GLY A 106 5.38 -8.51 14.86
C GLY A 106 5.68 -8.75 13.38
N ALA A 107 6.70 -8.08 12.83
CA ALA A 107 7.25 -8.31 11.49
C ALA A 107 6.22 -8.21 10.35
N GLY A 108 5.23 -7.32 10.47
CA GLY A 108 4.19 -7.11 9.46
C GLY A 108 2.96 -8.01 9.59
N THR A 109 2.89 -8.85 10.64
CA THR A 109 1.75 -9.76 10.85
C THR A 109 0.44 -9.02 11.02
N SER A 110 0.47 -7.85 11.68
CA SER A 110 -0.73 -7.05 11.88
C SER A 110 -1.25 -6.47 10.56
N THR A 111 -0.37 -6.00 9.67
CA THR A 111 -0.77 -5.60 8.30
C THR A 111 -1.34 -6.78 7.52
N ASN A 112 -0.67 -7.94 7.55
CA ASN A 112 -1.15 -9.12 6.83
C ASN A 112 -2.55 -9.51 7.30
N MET A 113 -2.77 -9.56 8.61
CA MET A 113 -4.09 -9.86 9.18
C MET A 113 -5.11 -8.76 8.91
N ASN A 114 -4.73 -7.49 8.90
CA ASN A 114 -5.65 -6.41 8.54
C ASN A 114 -6.15 -6.55 7.10
N LEU A 115 -5.26 -6.85 6.16
CA LEU A 115 -5.67 -7.13 4.79
C LEU A 115 -6.53 -8.40 4.70
N ASN A 116 -6.14 -9.47 5.39
CA ASN A 116 -6.91 -10.73 5.41
C ASN A 116 -8.36 -10.51 5.90
N GLU A 117 -8.54 -9.80 7.01
CA GLU A 117 -9.86 -9.52 7.58
C GLU A 117 -10.70 -8.61 6.69
N VAL A 118 -10.11 -7.56 6.12
CA VAL A 118 -10.82 -6.63 5.22
C VAL A 118 -11.25 -7.33 3.93
N ILE A 119 -10.36 -8.11 3.32
CA ILE A 119 -10.65 -8.91 2.13
C ILE A 119 -11.72 -9.96 2.44
N ALA A 120 -11.61 -10.67 3.56
CA ALA A 120 -12.56 -11.69 3.98
C ALA A 120 -13.97 -11.10 4.18
N SER A 121 -14.08 -10.00 4.93
CA SER A 121 -15.35 -9.30 5.14
C SER A 121 -15.96 -8.84 3.82
N ARG A 122 -15.14 -8.28 2.92
CA ARG A 122 -15.65 -7.79 1.64
C ARG A 122 -16.07 -8.94 0.72
N ALA A 123 -15.31 -10.03 0.67
CA ALA A 123 -15.68 -11.22 -0.07
C ALA A 123 -16.95 -11.87 0.49
N ALA A 124 -17.14 -11.88 1.82
CA ALA A 124 -18.37 -12.36 2.43
C ALA A 124 -19.59 -11.53 2.02
N GLU A 125 -19.50 -10.19 2.00
CA GLU A 125 -20.56 -9.31 1.48
C GLU A 125 -20.90 -9.61 0.01
N LEU A 126 -19.89 -9.84 -0.83
CA LEU A 126 -20.08 -10.19 -2.24
C LEU A 126 -20.82 -11.53 -2.42
N LEU A 127 -20.73 -12.42 -1.43
CA LEU A 127 -21.44 -13.69 -1.36
C LEU A 127 -22.77 -13.60 -0.58
N GLY A 128 -23.29 -12.39 -0.37
CA GLY A 128 -24.57 -12.12 0.31
C GLY A 128 -24.53 -12.27 1.83
N GLY A 129 -23.35 -12.38 2.43
CA GLY A 129 -23.15 -12.37 3.88
C GLY A 129 -23.00 -10.96 4.45
N GLU A 130 -22.60 -10.89 5.72
CA GLU A 130 -22.33 -9.64 6.43
C GLU A 130 -20.83 -9.45 6.71
N ARG A 131 -20.43 -8.23 7.09
CA ARG A 131 -19.06 -7.95 7.55
C ARG A 131 -18.76 -8.79 8.79
N GLY A 132 -17.67 -9.54 8.77
CA GLY A 132 -17.34 -10.46 9.84
C GLY A 132 -17.98 -11.86 9.73
N ASP A 133 -18.66 -12.19 8.63
CA ASP A 133 -19.15 -13.55 8.36
C ASP A 133 -17.98 -14.49 7.98
N TRP A 134 -17.25 -14.94 9.02
CA TRP A 134 -16.08 -15.80 8.90
C TRP A 134 -16.40 -17.24 8.49
N GLU A 135 -17.66 -17.68 8.60
CA GLU A 135 -18.10 -18.98 8.10
C GLU A 135 -18.13 -18.99 6.56
N ARG A 136 -18.58 -17.88 5.97
CA ARG A 136 -18.61 -17.70 4.52
C ARG A 136 -17.21 -17.52 3.95
N VAL A 137 -16.45 -16.56 4.48
CA VAL A 137 -15.05 -16.33 4.09
C VAL A 137 -14.19 -16.08 5.33
N HIS A 138 -13.31 -17.03 5.66
CA HIS A 138 -12.43 -16.94 6.81
C HIS A 138 -11.10 -16.24 6.44
N PRO A 139 -10.61 -15.25 7.24
CA PRO A 139 -9.38 -14.52 6.94
C PRO A 139 -8.13 -15.41 6.90
N ILE A 140 -8.02 -16.37 7.82
CA ILE A 140 -6.89 -17.32 7.85
C ILE A 140 -7.09 -18.48 6.87
N LEU A 141 -8.20 -19.23 6.99
CA LEU A 141 -8.39 -20.47 6.24
C LEU A 141 -8.59 -20.26 4.73
N HIS A 142 -9.13 -19.12 4.30
CA HIS A 142 -9.39 -18.86 2.88
C HIS A 142 -8.47 -17.77 2.32
N VAL A 143 -8.46 -16.56 2.90
CA VAL A 143 -7.68 -15.43 2.35
C VAL A 143 -6.17 -15.63 2.53
N ASN A 144 -5.75 -16.22 3.65
CA ASN A 144 -4.36 -16.53 3.95
C ASN A 144 -3.99 -18.00 3.66
N MET A 145 -4.79 -18.70 2.85
CA MET A 145 -4.53 -20.10 2.48
C MET A 145 -3.17 -20.22 1.79
N HIS A 146 -2.34 -21.16 2.27
CA HIS A 146 -0.99 -21.45 1.80
C HIS A 146 -0.04 -20.23 1.78
N GLN A 147 -0.20 -19.32 2.74
CA GLN A 147 0.60 -18.11 2.87
C GLN A 147 1.09 -17.93 4.30
N SER A 148 2.20 -17.23 4.47
CA SER A 148 2.68 -16.70 5.75
C SER A 148 2.68 -15.16 5.72
N THR A 149 2.98 -14.53 6.84
CA THR A 149 3.40 -13.12 6.79
C THR A 149 4.79 -13.01 6.17
N ASN A 150 5.64 -14.00 6.43
CA ASN A 150 7.08 -13.94 6.14
C ASN A 150 7.43 -14.04 4.64
N ASP A 151 6.48 -14.47 3.82
CA ASP A 151 6.54 -14.48 2.36
C ASP A 151 5.69 -13.34 1.76
N VAL A 152 4.44 -13.17 2.20
CA VAL A 152 3.51 -12.18 1.62
C VAL A 152 3.97 -10.75 1.87
N TYR A 153 4.35 -10.41 3.10
CA TYR A 153 4.74 -9.04 3.46
C TYR A 153 5.96 -8.55 2.66
N PRO A 154 7.10 -9.27 2.62
CA PRO A 154 8.24 -8.83 1.83
C PRO A 154 7.97 -8.91 0.31
N THR A 155 7.09 -9.80 -0.15
CA THR A 155 6.69 -9.82 -1.58
C THR A 155 5.91 -8.56 -1.94
N ALA A 156 4.88 -8.20 -1.14
CA ALA A 156 4.10 -6.99 -1.34
C ALA A 156 4.99 -5.73 -1.27
N LEU A 157 6.00 -5.70 -0.39
CA LEU A 157 6.92 -4.58 -0.26
C LEU A 157 7.75 -4.40 -1.53
N ARG A 158 8.30 -5.50 -2.07
CA ARG A 158 9.07 -5.48 -3.32
C ARG A 158 8.21 -5.05 -4.50
N VAL A 159 6.99 -5.59 -4.61
CA VAL A 159 6.06 -5.20 -5.68
C VAL A 159 5.72 -3.71 -5.60
N ALA A 160 5.43 -3.19 -4.40
CA ALA A 160 5.16 -1.76 -4.20
C ALA A 160 6.36 -0.89 -4.58
N ALA A 161 7.57 -1.28 -4.16
CA ALA A 161 8.80 -0.57 -4.51
C ALA A 161 9.03 -0.58 -6.03
N LEU A 162 8.86 -1.72 -6.70
CA LEU A 162 8.99 -1.81 -8.16
C LEU A 162 8.01 -0.90 -8.88
N THR A 163 6.74 -0.84 -8.45
CA THR A 163 5.76 0.06 -9.04
C THR A 163 6.15 1.53 -8.83
N MET A 164 6.58 1.91 -7.62
CA MET A 164 6.98 3.29 -7.33
C MET A 164 8.29 3.69 -8.04
N LEU A 165 9.17 2.73 -8.30
CA LEU A 165 10.39 2.97 -9.07
C LEU A 165 10.10 3.36 -10.52
N LEU A 166 9.02 2.86 -11.13
CA LEU A 166 8.61 3.28 -12.48
C LEU A 166 8.23 4.76 -12.53
N ASP A 167 7.50 5.25 -11.52
CA ASP A 167 7.14 6.66 -11.40
C ASP A 167 8.38 7.54 -11.19
N LEU A 168 9.32 7.08 -10.35
CA LEU A 168 10.58 7.76 -10.12
C LEU A 168 11.44 7.81 -11.39
N GLU A 169 11.56 6.70 -12.12
CA GLU A 169 12.32 6.61 -13.37
C GLU A 169 11.79 7.60 -14.41
N THR A 170 10.46 7.70 -14.53
CA THR A 170 9.82 8.66 -15.43
C THR A 170 10.16 10.10 -15.03
N ALA A 171 10.05 10.44 -13.74
CA ALA A 171 10.36 11.78 -13.24
C ALA A 171 11.83 12.16 -13.43
N VAL A 172 12.74 11.21 -13.18
CA VAL A 172 14.19 11.36 -13.36
C VAL A 172 14.53 11.54 -14.84
N SER A 173 13.92 10.76 -15.75
CA SER A 173 14.08 10.94 -17.20
C SER A 173 13.63 12.33 -17.65
N ALA A 174 12.47 12.78 -17.20
CA ALA A 174 11.96 14.10 -17.55
C ALA A 174 12.87 15.24 -17.04
N LEU A 175 13.45 15.09 -15.85
CA LEU A 175 14.43 16.04 -15.32
C LEU A 175 15.72 16.05 -16.16
N GLN A 176 16.25 14.87 -16.50
CA GLN A 176 17.43 14.72 -17.36
C GLN A 176 17.21 15.44 -18.71
N GLU A 177 16.09 15.19 -19.38
CA GLU A 177 15.74 15.82 -20.65
C GLU A 177 15.62 17.35 -20.53
N SER A 178 15.04 17.83 -19.43
CA SER A 178 14.95 19.27 -19.15
C SER A 178 16.33 19.92 -19.03
N LEU A 179 17.26 19.27 -18.32
CA LEU A 179 18.64 19.74 -18.17
C LEU A 179 19.38 19.74 -19.51
N GLN A 180 19.21 18.69 -20.34
CA GLN A 180 19.82 18.60 -21.67
C GLN A 180 19.29 19.65 -22.66
N ARG A 181 17.99 20.00 -22.56
CA ARG A 181 17.45 21.15 -23.31
C ARG A 181 18.14 22.44 -22.93
N LYS A 182 18.36 22.68 -21.64
CA LYS A 182 19.10 23.86 -21.15
C LYS A 182 20.58 23.83 -21.48
N GLU A 183 21.22 22.67 -21.49
CA GLU A 183 22.58 22.50 -22.01
C GLU A 183 22.68 23.02 -23.45
N THR A 184 21.73 22.64 -24.31
CA THR A 184 21.69 23.10 -25.71
C THR A 184 21.40 24.59 -25.82
N GLU A 185 20.41 25.10 -25.08
CA GLU A 185 20.04 26.52 -25.06
C GLU A 185 21.20 27.42 -24.62
N PHE A 186 22.01 26.94 -23.67
CA PHE A 186 23.12 27.70 -23.09
C PHE A 186 24.50 27.35 -23.67
N ARG A 187 24.54 26.62 -24.79
CA ARG A 187 25.78 26.12 -25.40
C ARG A 187 26.81 27.22 -25.61
N ASP A 188 26.39 28.39 -26.08
CA ASP A 188 27.28 29.48 -26.47
C ASP A 188 27.43 30.57 -25.38
N VAL A 189 26.83 30.38 -24.19
CA VAL A 189 26.88 31.35 -23.09
C VAL A 189 28.15 31.14 -22.28
N VAL A 190 29.19 31.94 -22.51
CA VAL A 190 30.47 31.88 -21.79
C VAL A 190 30.33 32.46 -20.37
N LYS A 191 30.90 31.77 -19.38
CA LYS A 191 30.97 32.18 -17.97
C LYS A 191 32.33 31.81 -17.34
N PRO A 192 32.74 32.48 -16.23
CA PRO A 192 33.87 32.00 -15.44
C PRO A 192 33.52 30.67 -14.75
N GLY A 193 34.39 29.67 -14.86
CA GLY A 193 34.34 28.51 -13.96
C GLY A 193 34.61 28.95 -12.52
N ARG A 194 34.18 28.15 -11.54
CA ARG A 194 34.51 28.38 -10.12
C ARG A 194 34.93 27.10 -9.42
N THR A 195 36.07 27.15 -8.75
CA THR A 195 36.59 26.08 -7.88
C THR A 195 36.85 26.70 -6.52
N GLU A 196 36.37 26.07 -5.44
CA GLU A 196 36.45 26.65 -4.08
C GLU A 196 35.83 28.07 -3.99
N LEU A 197 34.79 28.32 -4.80
CA LEU A 197 34.14 29.64 -4.97
C LEU A 197 35.04 30.74 -5.58
N MET A 198 36.27 30.41 -5.97
CA MET A 198 37.21 31.32 -6.64
C MET A 198 37.09 31.22 -8.16
N ASP A 199 37.33 32.32 -8.86
CA ASP A 199 37.30 32.35 -10.33
C ASP A 199 38.39 31.42 -10.92
N ALA A 200 37.98 30.63 -11.90
CA ALA A 200 38.82 29.66 -12.60
C ALA A 200 38.80 29.92 -14.12
N VAL A 201 39.21 28.93 -14.93
CA VAL A 201 39.21 29.05 -16.39
C VAL A 201 37.78 29.20 -16.96
N PRO A 202 37.60 29.91 -18.09
CA PRO A 202 36.30 30.03 -18.74
C PRO A 202 35.70 28.69 -19.16
N MET A 203 34.38 28.61 -19.12
CA MET A 203 33.57 27.49 -19.62
C MET A 203 32.24 28.03 -20.15
N THR A 204 31.41 27.19 -20.75
CA THR A 204 30.04 27.59 -21.10
C THR A 204 29.04 27.18 -20.03
N LEU A 205 27.93 27.92 -19.91
CA LEU A 205 26.83 27.55 -19.04
C LEU A 205 26.18 26.25 -19.52
N GLY A 206 26.20 25.98 -20.83
CA GLY A 206 25.84 24.69 -21.40
C GLY A 206 26.62 23.54 -20.76
N MET A 207 27.95 23.63 -20.66
CA MET A 207 28.78 22.60 -20.00
C MET A 207 28.37 22.35 -18.54
N SER A 208 27.96 23.39 -17.80
CA SER A 208 27.45 23.21 -16.42
C SER A 208 26.13 22.42 -16.40
N PHE A 209 25.21 22.71 -17.32
CA PHE A 209 23.93 22.00 -17.42
C PHE A 209 24.10 20.55 -17.92
N GLY A 210 25.04 20.31 -18.84
CA GLY A 210 25.42 18.95 -19.25
C GLY A 210 25.94 18.13 -18.07
N ALA A 211 26.80 18.72 -17.23
CA ALA A 211 27.27 18.05 -16.02
C ALA A 211 26.14 17.72 -15.02
N PHE A 212 25.13 18.58 -14.89
CA PHE A 212 23.94 18.28 -14.09
C PHE A 212 23.13 17.12 -14.69
N ALA A 213 22.91 17.13 -16.01
CA ALA A 213 22.21 16.07 -16.72
C ALA A 213 22.92 14.72 -16.55
N ASP A 214 24.25 14.68 -16.67
CA ASP A 214 25.08 13.49 -16.46
C ASP A 214 25.01 12.98 -15.00
N GLY A 215 24.91 13.88 -14.03
CA GLY A 215 24.64 13.53 -12.64
C GLY A 215 23.35 12.74 -12.49
N VAL A 216 22.25 13.28 -13.01
CA VAL A 216 20.92 12.65 -12.97
C VAL A 216 20.89 11.35 -13.77
N ALA A 217 21.52 11.31 -14.94
CA ALA A 217 21.58 10.12 -15.79
C ALA A 217 22.28 8.95 -15.10
N ARG A 218 23.36 9.20 -14.34
CA ARG A 218 24.04 8.15 -13.58
C ARG A 218 23.16 7.54 -12.49
N ASP A 219 22.36 8.36 -11.81
CA ASP A 219 21.44 7.87 -10.78
C ASP A 219 20.26 7.10 -11.39
N ARG A 220 19.81 7.46 -12.59
CA ARG A 220 18.77 6.72 -13.32
C ARG A 220 19.17 5.27 -13.65
N TRP A 221 20.45 5.04 -13.96
CA TRP A 221 20.95 3.73 -14.37
C TRP A 221 21.33 2.79 -13.21
N ARG A 222 21.32 3.29 -11.97
CA ARG A 222 21.67 2.52 -10.76
C ARG A 222 20.45 1.86 -10.15
#